data_AF-A0A7S3JUL6-F1
#
_entry.id   AF-A0A7S3JUL6-F1
#
_cell.length_a   1.000
_cell.length_b   1.000
_cell.length_c   1.000
_cell.angle_alpha   90.00
_cell.angle_beta   90.00
_cell.angle_gamma   90.00
#
_symmetry.space_group_name_H-M   'P 1'
#
loop_
_entity.id
_entity.type
_entity.pdbx_description
1 polymer ?
#
loop_
_entity_poly.entity_id
_entity_poly.type
_entity_poly.pdbx_seq_one_letter_code
_entity_poly.pdbx_strand_id
1 'polypeptide(L)'
;MIVATISLFLVVDRSLSLAMLKTTKSPHFILDKGKKGSLAPLVHAEIAPHTLILGTQPSDNSLKHGSYYMTNANAFWHIAGDALGFRRGFHIDNRTEAVDFIRAHIFHQNPIYNYEQAVEKLTSRGYAVWDVLIESERKGSLDSDIKNAIGNDLPSFLAMYPTINKICFASGASSARFFARIHKSYLAENAHVFKPHPDNPASQVLFSHLGPKNDTQQCIQLCIMESVSPAANPRQTWTTEAQRRKGFSDQWTQRPAAVYPYKRDQWFRLCYNREPAVMAAPAFGSLDSHFRTPLSSDLFSNEQVTPSSSSSLTPIPKKMNSPLHEFPLPSTSTTTTKKPHDENIFDVAPSTPPPKKKRIRQR
;
A
#
# COMPACT_ATOMS: atom_id res chain seq x y z
N MET A 1 -30.05 -0.71 -36.92
CA MET A 1 -30.38 0.43 -36.03
C MET A 1 -30.70 0.05 -34.57
N ILE A 2 -30.86 -1.24 -34.21
CA ILE A 2 -31.20 -1.65 -32.83
C ILE A 2 -29.97 -1.81 -31.89
N VAL A 3 -28.75 -1.89 -32.45
CA VAL A 3 -27.52 -2.06 -31.66
C VAL A 3 -27.05 -0.75 -30.99
N ALA A 4 -27.37 0.42 -31.56
CA ALA A 4 -26.92 1.71 -31.03
C ALA A 4 -27.72 2.17 -29.78
N THR A 5 -28.97 1.74 -29.64
CA THR A 5 -29.84 2.12 -28.52
C THR A 5 -29.56 1.36 -27.23
N ILE A 6 -29.04 0.12 -27.32
CA ILE A 6 -28.64 -0.67 -26.14
C ILE A 6 -27.36 -0.12 -25.51
N SER A 7 -26.41 0.35 -26.32
CA SER A 7 -25.20 1.00 -25.82
C SER A 7 -25.48 2.32 -25.09
N LEU A 8 -26.47 3.10 -25.54
CA LEU A 8 -26.83 4.37 -24.89
C LEU A 8 -27.54 4.14 -23.54
N PHE A 9 -28.38 3.11 -23.42
CA PHE A 9 -29.03 2.73 -22.15
C PHE A 9 -28.03 2.21 -21.10
N LEU A 10 -27.02 1.41 -21.50
CA LEU A 10 -25.98 0.91 -20.60
C LEU A 10 -24.99 2.00 -20.13
N VAL A 11 -24.72 3.01 -20.97
CA VAL A 11 -23.81 4.13 -20.61
C VAL A 11 -24.47 5.10 -19.62
N VAL A 12 -25.77 5.38 -19.78
CA VAL A 12 -26.54 6.20 -18.84
C VAL A 12 -26.66 5.50 -17.48
N ASP A 13 -26.84 4.18 -17.45
CA ASP A 13 -26.89 3.38 -16.22
C ASP A 13 -25.53 3.31 -15.51
N ARG A 14 -24.41 3.20 -16.25
CA ARG A 14 -23.07 3.22 -15.62
C ARG A 14 -22.77 4.52 -14.91
N SER A 15 -23.15 5.66 -15.48
CA SER A 15 -22.92 6.96 -14.86
C SER A 15 -23.77 7.14 -13.59
N LEU A 16 -25.01 6.66 -13.61
CA LEU A 16 -25.89 6.62 -12.44
C LEU A 16 -25.40 5.61 -11.38
N SER A 17 -24.90 4.45 -11.79
CA SER A 17 -24.37 3.39 -10.93
C SER A 17 -23.02 3.77 -10.30
N LEU A 18 -22.13 4.44 -11.04
CA LEU A 18 -20.92 5.08 -10.50
C LEU A 18 -21.29 6.23 -9.57
N ALA A 19 -22.29 7.04 -9.91
CA ALA A 19 -22.82 8.05 -9.01
C ALA A 19 -23.40 7.39 -7.75
N MET A 20 -24.12 6.27 -7.85
CA MET A 20 -24.66 5.50 -6.72
C MET A 20 -23.57 4.85 -5.87
N LEU A 21 -22.50 4.31 -6.46
CA LEU A 21 -21.32 3.83 -5.71
C LEU A 21 -20.54 4.99 -5.05
N LYS A 22 -20.57 6.19 -5.64
CA LYS A 22 -20.01 7.41 -5.07
C LYS A 22 -20.94 8.07 -4.03
N THR A 23 -22.27 7.90 -4.13
CA THR A 23 -23.29 8.53 -3.28
C THR A 23 -23.84 7.61 -2.19
N THR A 24 -23.66 6.29 -2.30
CA THR A 24 -23.59 5.42 -1.12
C THR A 24 -22.36 5.89 -0.37
N LYS A 25 -22.57 6.79 0.58
CA LYS A 25 -21.60 7.24 1.55
C LYS A 25 -20.93 6.01 2.17
N SER A 26 -19.88 5.51 1.54
CA SER A 26 -18.92 4.65 2.22
C SER A 26 -18.50 5.49 3.42
N PRO A 27 -18.70 5.02 4.66
CA PRO A 27 -18.60 5.88 5.81
C PRO A 27 -17.16 6.40 5.90
N HIS A 28 -16.94 7.63 5.43
CA HIS A 28 -15.70 8.39 5.56
C HIS A 28 -15.56 8.83 7.02
N PHE A 29 -15.51 7.87 7.94
CA PHE A 29 -15.53 8.15 9.36
C PHE A 29 -14.57 7.21 10.09
N ILE A 30 -13.68 7.82 10.88
CA ILE A 30 -13.31 7.22 12.16
C ILE A 30 -14.51 7.52 13.05
N LEU A 31 -15.32 6.51 13.35
CA LEU A 31 -16.41 6.69 14.31
C LEU A 31 -15.79 6.85 15.69
N ASP A 32 -16.37 7.77 16.47
CA ASP A 32 -16.12 7.89 17.88
C ASP A 32 -16.33 6.51 18.53
N LYS A 33 -15.37 6.05 19.36
CA LYS A 33 -15.31 4.72 20.01
C LYS A 33 -14.80 3.52 19.16
N GLY A 34 -13.92 3.73 18.17
CA GLY A 34 -13.10 2.63 17.62
C GLY A 34 -13.75 1.81 16.50
N LYS A 35 -14.82 2.33 15.89
CA LYS A 35 -15.37 1.83 14.63
C LYS A 35 -14.66 2.47 13.43
N LYS A 36 -14.45 1.69 12.37
CA LYS A 36 -13.76 2.10 11.15
C LYS A 36 -14.59 1.79 9.92
N GLY A 37 -14.72 2.79 9.04
CA GLY A 37 -15.35 2.63 7.73
C GLY A 37 -14.39 2.20 6.62
N SER A 38 -14.74 2.54 5.38
CA SER A 38 -14.02 2.21 4.17
C SER A 38 -14.14 3.33 3.13
N LEU A 39 -13.46 3.19 2.00
CA LEU A 39 -13.53 4.13 0.88
C LEU A 39 -14.37 3.54 -0.28
N ALA A 40 -14.86 4.41 -1.16
CA ALA A 40 -15.51 3.98 -2.40
C ALA A 40 -14.49 3.34 -3.35
N PRO A 41 -14.89 2.34 -4.17
CA PRO A 41 -13.96 1.67 -5.07
C PRO A 41 -13.35 2.65 -6.09
N LEU A 42 -12.06 2.50 -6.35
CA LEU A 42 -11.39 3.19 -7.46
C LEU A 42 -11.65 2.41 -8.75
N VAL A 43 -12.39 3.03 -9.66
CA VAL A 43 -12.75 2.50 -10.98
C VAL A 43 -12.69 3.63 -12.00
N HIS A 44 -12.31 3.32 -13.24
CA HIS A 44 -12.33 4.29 -14.32
C HIS A 44 -13.78 4.56 -14.76
N ALA A 45 -14.07 5.77 -15.21
CA ALA A 45 -15.43 6.13 -15.65
C ALA A 45 -15.86 5.35 -16.92
N GLU A 46 -14.91 5.13 -17.84
CA GLU A 46 -15.22 4.57 -19.17
C GLU A 46 -14.62 3.19 -19.43
N ILE A 47 -13.60 2.79 -18.65
CA ILE A 47 -12.85 1.56 -18.90
C ILE A 47 -13.29 0.53 -17.86
N ALA A 48 -13.91 -0.54 -18.32
CA ALA A 48 -14.34 -1.63 -17.45
C ALA A 48 -13.12 -2.38 -16.90
N PRO A 49 -13.03 -2.61 -15.57
CA PRO A 49 -11.88 -3.28 -14.99
C PRO A 49 -11.84 -4.77 -15.35
N HIS A 50 -10.64 -5.28 -15.61
CA HIS A 50 -10.39 -6.72 -15.77
C HIS A 50 -9.82 -7.35 -14.49
N THR A 51 -9.18 -6.54 -13.64
CA THR A 51 -8.58 -6.98 -12.37
C THR A 51 -9.09 -6.11 -11.23
N LEU A 52 -9.56 -6.74 -10.15
CA LEU A 52 -9.93 -6.09 -8.90
C LEU A 52 -8.86 -6.35 -7.83
N ILE A 53 -8.27 -5.29 -7.29
CA ILE A 53 -7.29 -5.36 -6.22
C ILE A 53 -8.01 -5.08 -4.90
N LEU A 54 -7.99 -6.04 -3.98
CA LEU A 54 -8.65 -5.94 -2.68
C LEU A 54 -7.64 -5.85 -1.54
N GLY A 55 -7.66 -4.73 -0.80
CA GLY A 55 -7.12 -4.70 0.55
C GLY A 55 -8.07 -5.34 1.57
N THR A 56 -7.71 -5.28 2.85
CA THR A 56 -8.59 -5.73 3.94
C THR A 56 -9.57 -4.63 4.32
N GLN A 57 -9.04 -3.48 4.75
CA GLN A 57 -9.76 -2.25 5.12
C GLN A 57 -8.74 -1.09 5.14
N PRO A 58 -9.13 0.16 4.81
CA PRO A 58 -8.18 1.27 4.80
C PRO A 58 -7.56 1.54 6.18
N SER A 59 -6.32 2.03 6.16
CA SER A 59 -5.62 2.52 7.37
C SER A 59 -6.18 3.87 7.84
N ASP A 60 -5.84 4.29 9.06
CA ASP A 60 -6.26 5.61 9.58
C ASP A 60 -5.80 6.76 8.66
N ASN A 61 -4.57 6.67 8.14
CA ASN A 61 -4.07 7.65 7.19
C ASN A 61 -4.83 7.60 5.86
N SER A 62 -5.17 6.41 5.38
CA SER A 62 -5.98 6.26 4.17
C SER A 62 -7.36 6.87 4.31
N LEU A 63 -8.02 6.67 5.45
CA LEU A 63 -9.32 7.28 5.75
C LEU A 63 -9.19 8.80 5.90
N LYS A 64 -8.18 9.28 6.62
CA LYS A 64 -7.92 10.72 6.83
C LYS A 64 -7.71 11.47 5.51
N HIS A 65 -7.02 10.85 4.56
CA HIS A 65 -6.71 11.47 3.27
C HIS A 65 -7.71 11.12 2.16
N GLY A 66 -8.66 10.21 2.39
CA GLY A 66 -9.55 9.71 1.33
C GLY A 66 -8.84 8.92 0.24
N SER A 67 -7.68 8.32 0.55
CA SER A 67 -6.77 7.72 -0.43
C SER A 67 -6.33 6.31 0.00
N TYR A 68 -6.56 5.31 -0.85
CA TYR A 68 -6.07 3.95 -0.64
C TYR A 68 -4.55 3.89 -0.53
N TYR A 69 -4.08 3.03 0.38
CA TYR A 69 -2.66 2.75 0.62
C TYR A 69 -1.82 4.00 0.94
N MET A 70 -2.47 5.06 1.42
CA MET A 70 -1.83 6.31 1.83
C MET A 70 -1.03 6.14 3.13
N THR A 71 0.17 5.58 3.02
CA THR A 71 1.26 5.71 4.00
C THR A 71 2.60 5.71 3.26
N ASN A 72 3.65 6.31 3.82
CA ASN A 72 4.96 6.40 3.14
C ASN A 72 5.68 5.04 3.07
N ALA A 73 5.30 4.09 3.92
CA ALA A 73 5.91 2.77 4.01
C ALA A 73 5.13 1.68 3.25
N ASN A 74 3.92 1.98 2.76
CA ASN A 74 3.15 1.04 1.95
C ASN A 74 3.75 0.95 0.54
N ALA A 75 4.01 -0.28 0.08
CA ALA A 75 4.70 -0.53 -1.18
C ALA A 75 3.78 -0.46 -2.41
N PHE A 76 2.45 -0.42 -2.26
CA PHE A 76 1.49 -0.58 -3.35
C PHE A 76 1.74 0.37 -4.51
N TRP A 77 1.75 1.68 -4.23
CA TRP A 77 1.89 2.71 -5.25
C TRP A 77 3.30 2.77 -5.87
N HIS A 78 4.31 2.25 -5.17
CA HIS A 78 5.65 2.07 -5.74
C HIS A 78 5.66 0.91 -6.74
N ILE A 79 5.09 -0.24 -6.37
CA ILE A 79 4.99 -1.41 -7.25
C ILE A 79 4.12 -1.12 -8.47
N ALA A 80 2.94 -0.49 -8.26
CA ALA A 80 2.06 -0.10 -9.36
C ALA A 80 2.73 0.93 -10.29
N GLY A 81 3.46 1.89 -9.71
CA GLY A 81 4.26 2.85 -10.46
C GLY A 81 5.32 2.19 -11.34
N ASP A 82 6.11 1.27 -10.76
CA ASP A 82 7.14 0.53 -11.51
C ASP A 82 6.52 -0.32 -12.63
N ALA A 83 5.33 -0.92 -12.42
CA ALA A 83 4.63 -1.71 -13.44
C ALA A 83 4.06 -0.83 -14.58
N LEU A 84 3.58 0.36 -14.27
CA LEU A 84 2.82 1.23 -15.18
C LEU A 84 3.62 2.43 -15.71
N GLY A 85 4.89 2.54 -15.34
CA GLY A 85 5.81 3.57 -15.84
C GLY A 85 5.63 4.95 -15.20
N PHE A 86 5.36 5.01 -13.89
CA PHE A 86 5.32 6.29 -13.15
C PHE A 86 5.98 6.17 -11.77
N ARG A 87 6.32 7.31 -11.17
CA ARG A 87 6.76 7.41 -9.77
C ARG A 87 5.66 8.03 -8.93
N ARG A 88 5.46 7.47 -7.74
CA ARG A 88 4.64 8.06 -6.70
C ARG A 88 5.21 9.42 -6.28
N GLY A 89 4.39 10.47 -6.35
CA GLY A 89 4.71 11.83 -5.90
C GLY A 89 3.90 12.34 -4.71
N PHE A 90 3.19 11.46 -4.01
CA PHE A 90 2.30 11.82 -2.90
C PHE A 90 2.70 11.12 -1.60
N HIS A 91 2.86 11.90 -0.54
CA HIS A 91 3.43 11.46 0.73
C HIS A 91 2.77 12.18 1.91
N ILE A 92 2.78 11.53 3.06
CA ILE A 92 2.35 12.12 4.33
C ILE A 92 3.51 12.92 4.92
N ASP A 93 3.19 14.10 5.48
CA ASP A 93 4.13 15.03 6.10
C ASP A 93 5.23 15.53 5.14
N ASN A 94 4.95 15.62 3.83
CA ASN A 94 5.91 16.03 2.80
C ASN A 94 7.21 15.20 2.76
N ARG A 95 7.20 13.98 3.32
CA ARG A 95 8.33 13.05 3.23
C ARG A 95 8.35 12.40 1.86
N THR A 96 8.93 13.12 0.90
CA THR A 96 9.06 12.74 -0.52
C THR A 96 9.84 11.45 -0.73
N GLU A 97 10.66 11.07 0.24
CA GLU A 97 11.46 9.88 0.13
C GLU A 97 10.66 8.62 0.49
N ALA A 98 10.71 7.62 -0.39
CA ALA A 98 10.35 6.27 0.00
C ALA A 98 11.21 5.85 1.20
N VAL A 99 10.63 5.09 2.12
CA VAL A 99 11.36 4.47 3.24
C VAL A 99 12.66 3.84 2.74
N ASP A 100 13.75 3.98 3.50
CA ASP A 100 15.13 3.74 3.02
C ASP A 100 15.31 2.40 2.31
N PHE A 101 14.58 1.36 2.72
CA PHE A 101 14.66 0.02 2.13
C PHE A 101 13.99 -0.13 0.74
N ILE A 102 13.14 0.80 0.30
CA ILE A 102 12.52 0.77 -1.04
C ILE A 102 13.28 1.68 -2.02
N ARG A 103 13.82 2.79 -1.53
CA ARG A 103 14.36 3.89 -2.35
C ARG A 103 15.31 3.41 -3.44
N ALA A 104 16.23 2.52 -3.09
CA ALA A 104 17.22 1.91 -3.98
C ALA A 104 16.66 1.21 -5.23
N HIS A 105 15.40 0.80 -5.17
CA HIS A 105 14.79 -0.13 -6.11
C HIS A 105 13.69 0.51 -6.95
N ILE A 106 13.45 1.82 -6.78
CA ILE A 106 12.47 2.59 -7.56
C ILE A 106 13.09 2.96 -8.90
N PHE A 107 12.30 2.90 -9.98
CA PHE A 107 12.75 3.40 -11.29
C PHE A 107 12.70 4.93 -11.35
N HIS A 108 13.82 5.57 -11.04
CA HIS A 108 13.93 7.02 -10.89
C HIS A 108 13.67 7.83 -12.17
N GLN A 109 13.77 7.21 -13.35
CA GLN A 109 13.58 7.83 -14.67
C GLN A 109 12.11 8.08 -15.03
N ASN A 110 11.17 7.44 -14.33
CA ASN A 110 9.74 7.56 -14.61
C ASN A 110 9.17 8.92 -14.14
N PRO A 111 8.14 9.47 -14.81
CA PRO A 111 7.50 10.73 -14.43
C PRO A 111 6.84 10.62 -13.05
N ILE A 112 6.88 11.71 -12.28
CA ILE A 112 6.27 11.79 -10.94
C ILE A 112 4.81 12.19 -11.05
N TYR A 113 3.91 11.39 -10.48
CA TYR A 113 2.46 11.62 -10.48
C TYR A 113 1.92 11.90 -9.07
N ASN A 114 0.96 12.81 -8.97
CA ASN A 114 0.14 12.98 -7.77
C ASN A 114 -0.83 11.79 -7.59
N TYR A 115 -1.63 11.80 -6.53
CA TYR A 115 -2.50 10.66 -6.20
C TYR A 115 -3.53 10.43 -7.30
N GLU A 116 -4.20 11.47 -7.74
CA GLU A 116 -5.27 11.44 -8.74
C GLU A 116 -4.73 10.95 -10.09
N GLN A 117 -3.57 11.43 -10.52
CA GLN A 117 -2.88 10.97 -11.73
C GLN A 117 -2.47 9.50 -11.63
N ALA A 118 -2.02 9.04 -10.46
CA ALA A 118 -1.68 7.63 -10.25
C ALA A 118 -2.92 6.74 -10.28
N VAL A 119 -4.03 7.19 -9.71
CA VAL A 119 -5.34 6.50 -9.78
C VAL A 119 -5.83 6.43 -11.22
N GLU A 120 -5.77 7.54 -11.96
CA GLU A 120 -6.16 7.59 -13.37
C GLU A 120 -5.30 6.63 -14.21
N LYS A 121 -3.98 6.64 -14.01
CA LYS A 121 -3.06 5.75 -14.72
C LYS A 121 -3.32 4.27 -14.44
N LEU A 122 -3.64 3.93 -13.19
CA LEU A 122 -3.97 2.57 -12.78
C LEU A 122 -5.33 2.12 -13.34
N THR A 123 -6.36 2.95 -13.19
CA THR A 123 -7.74 2.59 -13.54
C THR A 123 -7.98 2.60 -15.05
N SER A 124 -7.37 3.51 -15.81
CA SER A 124 -7.40 3.51 -17.29
C SER A 124 -6.76 2.26 -17.91
N ARG A 125 -5.92 1.53 -17.15
CA ARG A 125 -5.35 0.22 -17.52
C ARG A 125 -6.24 -0.96 -17.14
N GLY A 126 -7.45 -0.71 -16.61
CA GLY A 126 -8.43 -1.73 -16.24
C GLY A 126 -8.18 -2.38 -14.88
N TYR A 127 -7.43 -1.73 -13.99
CA TYR A 127 -7.27 -2.15 -12.60
C TYR A 127 -8.22 -1.36 -11.69
N ALA A 128 -9.09 -2.07 -10.98
CA ALA A 128 -9.90 -1.49 -9.91
C ALA A 128 -9.24 -1.72 -8.54
N VAL A 129 -9.48 -0.82 -7.59
CA VAL A 129 -9.02 -0.97 -6.19
C VAL A 129 -10.19 -0.83 -5.25
N TRP A 130 -10.32 -1.75 -4.30
CA TRP A 130 -11.29 -1.67 -3.21
C TRP A 130 -10.77 -2.38 -1.96
N ASP A 131 -11.63 -2.55 -0.96
CA ASP A 131 -11.35 -3.33 0.25
C ASP A 131 -12.45 -4.37 0.47
N VAL A 132 -12.10 -5.46 1.16
CA VAL A 132 -13.08 -6.50 1.52
C VAL A 132 -14.12 -5.95 2.50
N LEU A 133 -13.71 -5.12 3.46
CA LEU A 133 -14.56 -4.65 4.54
C LEU A 133 -15.07 -3.23 4.30
N ILE A 134 -16.37 -3.03 4.52
CA ILE A 134 -17.00 -1.71 4.56
C ILE A 134 -16.93 -1.09 5.96
N GLU A 135 -17.10 -1.91 7.00
CA GLU A 135 -17.11 -1.48 8.40
C GLU A 135 -16.49 -2.54 9.30
N SER A 136 -15.81 -2.10 10.36
CA SER A 136 -15.40 -2.96 11.47
C SER A 136 -15.22 -2.19 12.77
N GLU A 137 -15.09 -2.90 13.89
CA GLU A 137 -14.52 -2.36 15.13
C GLU A 137 -13.04 -2.71 15.21
N ARG A 138 -12.18 -1.70 15.30
CA ARG A 138 -10.73 -1.89 15.37
C ARG A 138 -10.03 -0.70 16.02
N LYS A 139 -9.20 -0.98 17.03
CA LYS A 139 -8.20 -0.03 17.54
C LYS A 139 -6.94 -0.11 16.66
N GLY A 140 -6.53 1.00 16.05
CA GLY A 140 -5.35 1.03 15.17
C GLY A 140 -5.56 0.33 13.81
N SER A 141 -4.50 0.08 13.05
CA SER A 141 -4.58 -0.33 11.63
C SER A 141 -4.19 -1.79 11.36
N LEU A 142 -4.00 -2.63 12.40
CA LEU A 142 -3.63 -4.04 12.24
C LEU A 142 -4.86 -4.92 11.98
N ASP A 143 -4.76 -5.86 11.04
CA ASP A 143 -5.87 -6.77 10.74
C ASP A 143 -6.23 -7.72 11.88
N SER A 144 -5.28 -8.00 12.79
CA SER A 144 -5.49 -8.83 13.99
C SER A 144 -6.51 -8.24 14.96
N ASP A 145 -6.72 -6.93 14.89
CA ASP A 145 -7.52 -6.18 15.86
C ASP A 145 -8.96 -5.95 15.36
N ILE A 146 -9.30 -6.47 14.17
CA ILE A 146 -10.61 -6.35 13.53
C ILE A 146 -11.64 -7.24 14.25
N LYS A 147 -12.75 -6.63 14.65
CA LYS A 147 -13.94 -7.25 15.23
C LYS A 147 -15.19 -6.77 14.49
N ASN A 148 -16.29 -7.51 14.61
CA ASN A 148 -17.61 -7.14 14.06
C ASN A 148 -17.54 -6.68 12.59
N ALA A 149 -16.78 -7.42 11.78
CA ALA A 149 -16.47 -7.06 10.41
C ALA A 149 -17.68 -7.24 9.48
N ILE A 150 -17.98 -6.22 8.71
CA ILE A 150 -19.02 -6.20 7.67
C ILE A 150 -18.34 -6.06 6.31
N GLY A 151 -18.76 -6.89 5.36
CA GLY A 151 -18.25 -6.88 3.99
C GLY A 151 -18.81 -5.74 3.15
N ASN A 152 -18.00 -5.27 2.20
CA ASN A 152 -18.51 -4.54 1.05
C ASN A 152 -19.40 -5.45 0.17
N ASP A 153 -20.33 -4.86 -0.59
CA ASP A 153 -21.21 -5.61 -1.49
C ASP A 153 -20.48 -6.02 -2.79
N LEU A 154 -19.59 -7.00 -2.63
CA LEU A 154 -18.85 -7.59 -3.73
C LEU A 154 -19.75 -8.24 -4.80
N PRO A 155 -20.82 -9.00 -4.46
CA PRO A 155 -21.70 -9.58 -5.47
C PRO A 155 -22.25 -8.55 -6.46
N SER A 156 -22.78 -7.43 -5.96
CA SER A 156 -23.29 -6.36 -6.83
C SER A 156 -22.18 -5.71 -7.65
N PHE A 157 -20.99 -5.53 -7.07
CA PHE A 157 -19.83 -4.99 -7.79
C PHE A 157 -19.36 -5.91 -8.94
N LEU A 158 -19.31 -7.22 -8.72
CA LEU A 158 -18.94 -8.19 -9.77
C LEU A 158 -20.02 -8.31 -10.85
N ALA A 159 -21.30 -8.20 -10.49
CA ALA A 159 -22.39 -8.15 -11.46
C ALA A 159 -22.33 -6.89 -12.34
N MET A 160 -21.93 -5.75 -11.76
CA MET A 160 -21.75 -4.49 -12.50
C MET A 160 -20.54 -4.53 -13.46
N TYR A 161 -19.48 -5.26 -13.10
CA TYR A 161 -18.25 -5.36 -13.88
C TYR A 161 -17.93 -6.82 -14.26
N PRO A 162 -18.69 -7.41 -15.20
CA PRO A 162 -18.50 -8.81 -15.61
C PRO A 162 -17.18 -9.06 -16.36
N THR A 163 -16.45 -8.01 -16.73
CA THR A 163 -15.11 -8.10 -17.33
C THR A 163 -14.03 -8.51 -16.32
N ILE A 164 -14.31 -8.38 -15.02
CA ILE A 164 -13.38 -8.79 -13.96
C ILE A 164 -13.19 -10.30 -14.05
N ASN A 165 -11.94 -10.70 -14.30
CA ASN A 165 -11.52 -12.10 -14.38
C ASN A 165 -10.39 -12.42 -13.39
N LYS A 166 -9.97 -11.45 -12.58
CA LYS A 166 -8.93 -11.62 -11.57
C LYS A 166 -9.22 -10.78 -10.33
N ILE A 167 -9.05 -11.37 -9.15
CA ILE A 167 -9.07 -10.68 -7.85
C ILE A 167 -7.71 -10.87 -7.18
N CYS A 168 -7.01 -9.76 -6.91
CA CYS A 168 -5.71 -9.75 -6.25
C CYS A 168 -5.84 -9.24 -4.81
N PHE A 169 -5.60 -10.11 -3.83
CA PHE A 169 -5.64 -9.76 -2.41
C PHE A 169 -4.35 -9.06 -1.97
N ALA A 170 -4.36 -7.73 -1.94
CA ALA A 170 -3.20 -6.87 -1.72
C ALA A 170 -2.63 -6.96 -0.30
N SER A 171 -3.47 -7.29 0.70
CA SER A 171 -3.04 -7.53 2.08
C SER A 171 -2.64 -9.00 2.32
N GLY A 172 -2.52 -9.79 1.26
CA GLY A 172 -2.16 -11.21 1.27
C GLY A 172 -3.21 -12.10 1.91
N ALA A 173 -2.77 -13.13 2.63
CA ALA A 173 -3.66 -14.16 3.17
C ALA A 173 -4.70 -13.62 4.18
N SER A 174 -4.43 -12.45 4.79
CA SER A 174 -5.39 -11.79 5.69
C SER A 174 -6.66 -11.40 4.95
N SER A 175 -6.55 -10.52 3.95
CA SER A 175 -7.69 -10.08 3.11
C SER A 175 -8.39 -11.26 2.44
N ALA A 176 -7.63 -12.26 1.97
CA ALA A 176 -8.20 -13.45 1.34
C ALA A 176 -9.07 -14.28 2.30
N ARG A 177 -8.66 -14.41 3.57
CA ARG A 177 -9.48 -15.09 4.59
C ARG A 177 -10.69 -14.28 5.02
N PHE A 178 -10.57 -12.97 5.11
CA PHE A 178 -11.74 -12.10 5.34
C PHE A 178 -12.74 -12.26 4.20
N PHE A 179 -12.29 -12.21 2.95
CA PHE A 179 -13.11 -12.43 1.77
C PHE A 179 -13.85 -13.77 1.83
N ALA A 180 -13.11 -14.87 2.07
CA ALA A 180 -13.69 -16.20 2.12
C ALA A 180 -14.74 -16.35 3.23
N ARG A 181 -14.51 -15.72 4.38
CA ARG A 181 -15.42 -15.78 5.53
C ARG A 181 -16.66 -14.92 5.33
N ILE A 182 -16.49 -13.69 4.86
CA ILE A 182 -17.57 -12.70 4.67
C ILE A 182 -18.49 -13.13 3.54
N HIS A 183 -17.93 -13.63 2.43
CA HIS A 183 -18.69 -14.05 1.25
C HIS A 183 -18.93 -15.56 1.18
N LYS A 184 -18.92 -16.26 2.32
CA LYS A 184 -19.00 -17.74 2.35
C LYS A 184 -20.18 -18.30 1.56
N SER A 185 -21.39 -17.78 1.79
CA SER A 185 -22.61 -18.26 1.09
C SER A 185 -22.55 -17.97 -0.40
N TYR A 186 -22.17 -16.74 -0.77
CA TYR A 186 -22.02 -16.34 -2.17
C TYR A 186 -21.00 -17.21 -2.92
N LEU A 187 -19.85 -17.51 -2.30
CA LEU A 187 -18.84 -18.39 -2.86
C LEU A 187 -19.34 -19.83 -2.99
N ALA A 188 -20.13 -20.33 -2.05
CA ALA A 188 -20.70 -21.67 -2.12
C ALA A 188 -21.71 -21.81 -3.28
N GLU A 189 -22.58 -20.81 -3.45
CA GLU A 189 -23.57 -20.76 -4.53
C GLU A 189 -22.92 -20.56 -5.91
N ASN A 190 -21.80 -19.83 -5.96
CA ASN A 190 -21.11 -19.44 -7.19
C ASN A 190 -19.73 -20.09 -7.33
N ALA A 191 -19.51 -21.28 -6.74
CA ALA A 191 -18.20 -21.91 -6.67
C ALA A 191 -17.54 -22.15 -8.05
N HIS A 192 -18.37 -22.33 -9.08
CA HIS A 192 -17.95 -22.52 -10.47
C HIS A 192 -17.45 -21.23 -11.15
N VAL A 193 -17.75 -20.06 -10.60
CA VAL A 193 -17.32 -18.76 -11.12
C VAL A 193 -15.90 -18.42 -10.67
N PHE A 194 -15.43 -18.98 -9.56
CA PHE A 194 -14.13 -18.68 -8.97
C PHE A 194 -13.16 -19.83 -9.13
N LYS A 195 -11.88 -19.53 -9.26
CA LYS A 195 -10.82 -20.54 -9.18
C LYS A 195 -9.56 -19.99 -8.54
N PRO A 196 -8.79 -20.80 -7.80
CA PRO A 196 -7.47 -20.37 -7.34
C PRO A 196 -6.54 -20.13 -8.54
N HIS A 197 -5.68 -19.11 -8.45
CA HIS A 197 -4.68 -18.87 -9.50
C HIS A 197 -3.63 -20.00 -9.53
N PRO A 198 -3.33 -20.62 -10.70
CA PRO A 198 -2.48 -21.81 -10.81
C PRO A 198 -1.10 -21.62 -10.18
N ASP A 199 -0.43 -20.51 -10.50
CA ASP A 199 0.92 -20.21 -10.01
C ASP A 199 0.96 -19.52 -8.63
N ASN A 200 -0.13 -19.62 -7.85
CA ASN A 200 -0.20 -19.04 -6.52
C ASN A 200 -0.53 -20.11 -5.46
N PRO A 201 0.47 -20.79 -4.89
CA PRO A 201 0.25 -21.89 -3.94
C PRO A 201 -0.64 -21.53 -2.74
N ALA A 202 -0.51 -20.30 -2.22
CA ALA A 202 -1.36 -19.82 -1.14
C ALA A 202 -2.85 -19.78 -1.54
N SER A 203 -3.16 -19.34 -2.76
CA SER A 203 -4.52 -19.40 -3.29
C SER A 203 -4.97 -20.83 -3.51
N GLN A 204 -4.13 -21.70 -4.07
CA GLN A 204 -4.46 -23.12 -4.29
C GLN A 204 -4.86 -23.80 -2.99
N VAL A 205 -4.17 -23.51 -1.89
CA VAL A 205 -4.49 -24.05 -0.56
C VAL A 205 -5.80 -23.46 -0.01
N LEU A 206 -5.97 -22.14 -0.05
CA LEU A 206 -7.13 -21.49 0.60
C LEU A 206 -8.44 -21.72 -0.16
N PHE A 207 -8.37 -21.77 -1.49
CA PHE A 207 -9.54 -21.81 -2.38
C PHE A 207 -9.63 -23.12 -3.18
N SER A 208 -9.02 -24.20 -2.68
CA SER A 208 -9.03 -25.54 -3.33
C SER A 208 -10.41 -26.12 -3.61
N HIS A 209 -11.42 -25.67 -2.85
CA HIS A 209 -12.81 -26.10 -2.99
C HIS A 209 -13.59 -25.31 -4.05
N LEU A 210 -12.98 -24.28 -4.65
CA LEU A 210 -13.56 -23.48 -5.73
C LEU A 210 -13.01 -23.94 -7.07
N GLY A 211 -13.83 -23.86 -8.11
CA GLY A 211 -13.44 -24.23 -9.45
C GLY A 211 -14.64 -24.63 -10.29
N PRO A 212 -14.61 -24.37 -11.61
CA PRO A 212 -15.65 -24.85 -12.50
C PRO A 212 -15.59 -26.38 -12.58
N LYS A 213 -16.74 -27.01 -12.84
CA LYS A 213 -16.80 -28.45 -13.11
C LYS A 213 -16.10 -28.81 -14.43
N ASN A 214 -16.03 -27.86 -15.38
CA ASN A 214 -15.40 -27.99 -16.69
C ASN A 214 -14.43 -26.82 -16.94
N ASP A 215 -13.23 -27.10 -17.46
CA ASP A 215 -12.13 -26.12 -17.57
C ASP A 215 -12.31 -25.06 -18.68
N THR A 216 -13.40 -25.13 -19.46
CA THR A 216 -13.69 -24.21 -20.58
C THR A 216 -14.43 -22.94 -20.16
N GLN A 217 -14.91 -22.86 -18.92
CA GLN A 217 -15.64 -21.69 -18.44
C GLN A 217 -14.69 -20.58 -18.00
N GLN A 218 -14.95 -19.35 -18.44
CA GLN A 218 -14.25 -18.19 -17.94
C GLN A 218 -14.59 -18.00 -16.45
N CYS A 219 -13.55 -17.96 -15.62
CA CYS A 219 -13.67 -17.83 -14.16
C CYS A 219 -12.84 -16.65 -13.66
N ILE A 220 -13.21 -16.14 -12.50
CA ILE A 220 -12.44 -15.16 -11.74
C ILE A 220 -11.31 -15.89 -11.01
N GLN A 221 -10.07 -15.57 -11.39
CA GLN A 221 -8.88 -16.08 -10.72
C GLN A 221 -8.65 -15.34 -9.40
N LEU A 222 -8.51 -16.10 -8.31
CA LEU A 222 -8.19 -15.57 -7.00
C LEU A 222 -6.66 -15.62 -6.79
N CYS A 223 -6.04 -14.48 -6.50
CA CYS A 223 -4.60 -14.34 -6.31
C CYS A 223 -4.30 -13.79 -4.92
N ILE A 224 -3.61 -14.55 -4.09
CA ILE A 224 -3.11 -14.07 -2.80
C ILE A 224 -1.73 -13.46 -3.01
N MET A 225 -1.65 -12.13 -2.92
CA MET A 225 -0.43 -11.38 -3.22
C MET A 225 0.50 -11.31 -2.01
N GLU A 226 1.78 -11.06 -2.26
CA GLU A 226 2.66 -10.60 -1.20
C GLU A 226 2.18 -9.27 -0.63
N SER A 227 2.05 -9.17 0.69
CA SER A 227 1.37 -8.03 1.30
C SER A 227 2.14 -6.73 1.09
N VAL A 228 1.47 -5.70 0.59
CA VAL A 228 2.03 -4.34 0.42
C VAL A 228 2.08 -3.54 1.72
N SER A 229 1.53 -4.10 2.80
CA SER A 229 1.55 -3.48 4.13
C SER A 229 2.94 -3.58 4.77
N PRO A 230 3.45 -2.51 5.38
CA PRO A 230 4.71 -2.56 6.13
C PRO A 230 4.62 -3.49 7.35
N ALA A 231 3.42 -3.80 7.85
CA ALA A 231 3.24 -4.75 8.96
C ALA A 231 3.63 -6.19 8.59
N ALA A 232 3.69 -6.51 7.29
CA ALA A 232 4.13 -7.81 6.80
C ALA A 232 5.64 -7.89 6.55
N ASN A 233 6.38 -6.79 6.67
CA ASN A 233 7.84 -6.82 6.53
C ASN A 233 8.47 -7.49 7.76
N PRO A 234 9.55 -8.27 7.58
CA PRO A 234 10.36 -8.73 8.70
C PRO A 234 10.81 -7.54 9.54
N ARG A 235 10.57 -7.60 10.85
CA ARG A 235 11.09 -6.61 11.80
C ARG A 235 12.38 -7.15 12.39
N GLN A 236 13.32 -6.28 12.77
CA GLN A 236 14.51 -6.67 13.54
C GLN A 236 14.15 -7.45 14.83
N THR A 237 12.93 -7.25 15.34
CA THR A 237 12.39 -7.94 16.52
C THR A 237 11.77 -9.32 16.24
N TRP A 238 11.64 -9.74 14.97
CA TRP A 238 11.13 -11.08 14.64
C TRP A 238 12.23 -12.12 14.76
N THR A 239 11.96 -13.22 15.48
CA THR A 239 12.89 -14.36 15.57
C THR A 239 13.06 -15.03 14.19
N THR A 240 14.21 -15.64 13.93
CA THR A 240 14.48 -16.41 12.70
C THR A 240 13.37 -17.41 12.37
N GLU A 241 12.81 -18.06 13.39
CA GLU A 241 11.71 -19.00 13.19
C GLU A 241 10.39 -18.33 12.82
N ALA A 242 10.09 -17.15 13.38
CA ALA A 242 8.93 -16.36 12.98
C ALA A 242 9.06 -15.85 11.53
N GLN A 243 10.28 -15.55 11.09
CA GLN A 243 10.57 -15.19 9.69
C GLN A 243 10.39 -16.41 8.77
N ARG A 244 10.94 -17.58 9.11
CA ARG A 244 10.74 -18.83 8.34
C ARG A 244 9.28 -19.23 8.19
N ARG A 245 8.47 -19.12 9.25
CA ARG A 245 7.01 -19.41 9.19
C ARG A 245 6.25 -18.49 8.22
N LYS A 246 6.81 -17.33 7.88
CA LYS A 246 6.23 -16.39 6.91
C LYS A 246 6.81 -16.57 5.49
N GLY A 247 7.62 -17.61 5.26
CA GLY A 247 8.20 -17.91 3.96
C GLY A 247 9.53 -17.20 3.68
N PHE A 248 10.09 -16.49 4.65
CA PHE A 248 11.41 -15.87 4.52
C PHE A 248 12.50 -16.93 4.77
N SER A 249 13.41 -17.14 3.81
CA SER A 249 14.59 -17.99 4.01
C SER A 249 15.60 -17.34 4.98
N ASP A 250 16.56 -18.12 5.46
CA ASP A 250 17.63 -17.64 6.37
C ASP A 250 18.56 -16.60 5.71
N GLN A 251 18.44 -16.37 4.39
CA GLN A 251 19.13 -15.28 3.70
C GLN A 251 18.43 -13.92 3.88
N TRP A 252 17.12 -13.90 4.18
CA TRP A 252 16.30 -12.68 4.29
C TRP A 252 16.41 -12.02 5.67
N THR A 253 16.64 -12.79 6.73
CA THR A 253 17.03 -12.31 8.07
C THR A 253 18.27 -11.42 8.01
N GLN A 254 19.15 -11.64 7.03
CA GLN A 254 20.41 -10.92 6.86
C GLN A 254 20.35 -9.81 5.80
N ARG A 255 19.27 -9.71 5.00
CA ARG A 255 19.17 -8.77 3.86
C ARG A 255 17.77 -8.14 3.75
N PRO A 256 17.38 -7.24 4.68
CA PRO A 256 16.08 -6.54 4.64
C PRO A 256 15.84 -5.73 3.35
N ALA A 257 16.88 -5.38 2.59
CA ALA A 257 16.75 -4.65 1.32
C ALA A 257 16.10 -5.47 0.18
N ALA A 258 16.24 -6.80 0.18
CA ALA A 258 15.66 -7.63 -0.89
C ALA A 258 14.13 -7.75 -0.82
N VAL A 259 13.50 -7.32 0.28
CA VAL A 259 12.06 -7.49 0.53
C VAL A 259 11.21 -6.77 -0.51
N TYR A 260 11.57 -5.53 -0.89
CA TYR A 260 10.80 -4.81 -1.90
C TYR A 260 10.95 -5.42 -3.30
N PRO A 261 12.16 -5.65 -3.84
CA PRO A 261 12.34 -6.33 -5.12
C PRO A 261 11.58 -7.65 -5.23
N TYR A 262 11.58 -8.46 -4.17
CA TYR A 262 10.83 -9.71 -4.12
C TYR A 262 9.31 -9.48 -4.21
N LYS A 263 8.77 -8.59 -3.38
CA LYS A 263 7.34 -8.24 -3.43
C LYS A 263 6.96 -7.72 -4.81
N ARG A 264 7.76 -6.81 -5.37
CA ARG A 264 7.55 -6.24 -6.70
C ARG A 264 7.46 -7.34 -7.76
N ASP A 265 8.40 -8.27 -7.78
CA ASP A 265 8.41 -9.38 -8.72
C ASP A 265 7.17 -10.30 -8.59
N GLN A 266 6.77 -10.64 -7.36
CA GLN A 266 5.54 -11.43 -7.14
C GLN A 266 4.30 -10.70 -7.68
N TRP A 267 4.22 -9.39 -7.47
CA TRP A 267 3.13 -8.57 -8.01
C TRP A 267 3.15 -8.48 -9.52
N PHE A 268 4.34 -8.34 -10.10
CA PHE A 268 4.53 -8.31 -11.55
C PHE A 268 4.05 -9.60 -12.19
N ARG A 269 4.45 -10.76 -11.66
CA ARG A 269 4.06 -12.07 -12.21
C ARG A 269 2.58 -12.42 -12.07
N LEU A 270 1.92 -11.99 -10.99
CA LEU A 270 0.54 -12.40 -10.72
C LEU A 270 -0.50 -11.34 -11.13
N CYS A 271 -0.23 -10.06 -10.87
CA CYS A 271 -1.19 -8.96 -11.09
C CYS A 271 -0.91 -8.21 -12.39
N TYR A 272 0.34 -7.81 -12.62
CA TYR A 272 0.73 -6.92 -13.73
C TYR A 272 1.39 -7.65 -14.91
N ASN A 273 1.16 -8.96 -15.05
CA ASN A 273 1.89 -9.81 -16.00
C ASN A 273 1.58 -9.56 -17.48
N ARG A 274 0.62 -8.68 -17.77
CA ARG A 274 0.27 -8.23 -19.11
C ARG A 274 0.79 -6.83 -19.42
N GLU A 275 1.42 -6.16 -18.45
CA GLU A 275 1.95 -4.82 -18.67
C GLU A 275 3.23 -4.88 -19.50
N PRO A 276 3.38 -4.08 -20.57
CA PRO A 276 4.53 -4.17 -21.48
C PRO A 276 5.88 -4.01 -20.76
N ALA A 277 5.97 -3.08 -19.81
CA ALA A 277 7.18 -2.86 -19.03
C ALA A 277 7.54 -4.07 -18.15
N VAL A 278 6.53 -4.78 -17.66
CA VAL A 278 6.70 -6.00 -16.85
C VAL A 278 7.12 -7.17 -17.73
N MET A 279 6.53 -7.33 -18.92
CA MET A 279 6.89 -8.39 -19.86
C MET A 279 8.32 -8.23 -20.40
N ALA A 280 8.81 -7.00 -20.51
CA ALA A 280 10.18 -6.69 -20.92
C ALA A 280 11.20 -6.75 -19.76
N ALA A 281 10.74 -6.84 -18.51
CA ALA A 281 11.63 -6.86 -17.36
C ALA A 281 12.34 -8.22 -17.24
N PRO A 282 13.63 -8.23 -16.85
CA PRO A 282 14.34 -9.49 -16.64
C PRO A 282 13.79 -10.21 -15.40
N ALA A 283 13.87 -11.55 -15.41
CA ALA A 283 13.39 -12.37 -14.30
C ALA A 283 14.04 -11.97 -12.97
N PHE A 284 13.30 -12.01 -11.86
CA PHE A 284 13.88 -11.73 -10.56
C PHE A 284 15.05 -12.65 -10.23
N GLY A 285 16.07 -12.07 -9.61
CA GLY A 285 17.33 -12.73 -9.33
C GLY A 285 18.35 -12.76 -10.47
N SER A 286 18.01 -12.29 -11.68
CA SER A 286 18.96 -12.18 -12.79
C SER A 286 19.94 -11.00 -12.69
N LEU A 287 19.60 -9.96 -11.92
CA LEU A 287 20.43 -8.78 -11.69
C LEU A 287 20.91 -8.74 -10.23
N ASP A 288 22.17 -8.37 -10.02
CA ASP A 288 22.74 -8.12 -8.69
C ASP A 288 21.92 -7.11 -7.86
N SER A 289 21.39 -6.08 -8.53
CA SER A 289 20.58 -5.02 -7.90
C SER A 289 19.31 -5.55 -7.25
N HIS A 290 18.85 -6.75 -7.59
CA HIS A 290 17.74 -7.42 -6.91
C HIS A 290 18.07 -7.84 -5.47
N PHE A 291 19.37 -7.94 -5.13
CA PHE A 291 19.85 -8.43 -3.84
C PHE A 291 20.67 -7.41 -3.06
N ARG A 292 21.02 -6.26 -3.65
CA ARG A 292 21.85 -5.23 -3.00
C ARG A 292 21.02 -4.37 -2.03
N THR A 293 21.61 -4.07 -0.88
CA THR A 293 21.26 -2.92 -0.03
C THR A 293 22.18 -1.78 -0.44
N PRO A 294 21.73 -0.53 -0.65
CA PRO A 294 22.67 0.57 -0.76
C PRO A 294 23.45 0.70 0.54
N LEU A 295 24.77 0.71 0.45
CA LEU A 295 25.59 1.29 1.50
C LEU A 295 25.32 2.80 1.49
N SER A 296 25.24 3.41 2.67
CA SER A 296 24.89 4.82 2.87
C SER A 296 25.81 5.81 2.13
N SER A 297 26.93 5.35 1.58
CA SER A 297 27.89 6.16 0.80
C SER A 297 27.44 6.45 -0.64
N ASP A 298 26.55 5.64 -1.23
CA ASP A 298 26.30 5.67 -2.68
C ASP A 298 25.08 6.53 -3.06
N LEU A 299 24.33 7.05 -2.08
CA LEU A 299 23.12 7.85 -2.30
C LEU A 299 23.39 9.37 -2.35
N PHE A 300 24.59 9.83 -2.00
CA PHE A 300 24.95 11.25 -1.99
C PHE A 300 25.93 11.66 -3.10
N SER A 301 26.33 10.73 -3.96
CA SER A 301 27.30 10.95 -5.04
C SER A 301 26.62 10.87 -6.40
N ASN A 302 25.77 11.85 -6.72
CA ASN A 302 25.65 12.48 -8.05
C ASN A 302 24.34 13.30 -8.16
N GLU A 303 24.33 14.47 -7.54
CA GLU A 303 23.65 15.66 -8.10
C GLU A 303 24.68 16.80 -8.14
N GLN A 304 25.69 16.65 -9.00
CA GLN A 304 26.36 17.82 -9.56
C GLN A 304 26.07 17.84 -11.06
N VAL A 305 25.10 18.68 -11.41
CA VAL A 305 24.95 19.22 -12.76
C VAL A 305 26.26 19.94 -13.07
N THR A 306 27.09 19.33 -13.90
CA THR A 306 28.25 20.00 -14.49
C THR A 306 27.73 20.94 -15.59
N PRO A 307 28.02 22.25 -15.54
CA PRO A 307 27.83 23.08 -16.72
C PRO A 307 28.95 22.77 -17.70
N SER A 308 28.58 22.35 -18.91
CA SER A 308 29.46 22.18 -20.05
C SER A 308 30.24 23.47 -20.31
N SER A 309 31.57 23.38 -20.29
CA SER A 309 32.49 24.44 -20.68
C SER A 309 32.69 24.45 -22.20
N SER A 310 32.43 25.59 -22.84
CA SER A 310 33.12 25.97 -24.08
C SER A 310 33.23 27.51 -24.23
N SER A 311 34.44 27.92 -24.62
CA SER A 311 34.88 29.20 -25.20
C SER A 311 34.90 30.50 -24.36
N SER A 312 36.10 30.77 -23.81
CA SER A 312 36.97 31.95 -24.03
C SER A 312 36.40 33.25 -24.64
N LEU A 313 36.57 34.40 -23.95
CA LEU A 313 37.56 35.47 -24.28
C LEU A 313 37.43 36.74 -23.41
N THR A 314 38.60 37.17 -22.92
CA THR A 314 39.12 38.54 -22.58
C THR A 314 38.65 39.35 -21.35
N PRO A 315 39.57 40.10 -20.66
CA PRO A 315 39.29 40.82 -19.40
C PRO A 315 39.38 42.37 -19.48
N ILE A 316 39.11 43.06 -18.33
CA ILE A 316 39.49 44.44 -17.88
C ILE A 316 38.32 45.48 -17.87
N PRO A 317 38.16 46.44 -16.90
CA PRO A 317 38.47 46.49 -15.45
C PRO A 317 37.42 47.17 -14.51
N LYS A 318 37.65 47.01 -13.19
CA LYS A 318 37.35 47.85 -11.98
C LYS A 318 36.41 49.09 -12.04
N LYS A 319 35.46 49.16 -11.10
CA LYS A 319 35.11 50.29 -10.19
C LYS A 319 34.16 49.78 -9.07
N MET A 320 34.54 49.73 -7.80
CA MET A 320 34.34 50.74 -6.72
C MET A 320 32.88 51.21 -6.50
N ASN A 321 32.19 50.69 -5.47
CA ASN A 321 31.80 51.43 -4.26
C ASN A 321 30.85 50.62 -3.34
N SER A 322 31.20 50.60 -2.06
CA SER A 322 30.41 50.25 -0.85
C SER A 322 29.29 51.30 -0.60
N PRO A 323 28.50 51.30 0.52
CA PRO A 323 28.54 50.43 1.70
C PRO A 323 27.18 50.00 2.34
N LEU A 324 27.31 49.03 3.26
CA LEU A 324 26.71 48.88 4.61
C LEU A 324 25.23 49.24 4.86
N HIS A 325 24.49 48.27 5.42
CA HIS A 325 23.61 48.51 6.57
C HIS A 325 23.54 47.27 7.48
N GLU A 326 24.18 47.39 8.64
CA GLU A 326 24.01 46.56 9.84
C GLU A 326 22.71 46.94 10.56
N PHE A 327 22.07 45.97 11.25
CA PHE A 327 21.29 46.17 12.47
C PHE A 327 21.13 44.83 13.22
N PRO A 328 20.90 44.81 14.55
CA PRO A 328 21.74 44.07 15.48
C PRO A 328 20.97 43.00 16.29
N LEU A 329 21.73 42.11 16.92
CA LEU A 329 21.28 41.24 18.01
C LEU A 329 21.18 42.03 19.33
N PRO A 330 20.32 41.63 20.27
CA PRO A 330 20.55 41.90 21.68
C PRO A 330 20.79 40.62 22.49
N SER A 331 21.78 40.71 23.38
CA SER A 331 22.16 39.74 24.39
C SER A 331 21.86 40.25 25.80
N THR A 332 21.66 39.30 26.73
CA THR A 332 21.81 39.40 28.22
C THR A 332 20.72 40.21 28.97
N SER A 333 20.27 39.94 30.20
CA SER A 333 20.63 38.99 31.28
C SER A 333 19.53 38.97 32.35
N THR A 334 19.40 37.83 33.04
CA THR A 334 18.93 37.57 34.43
C THR A 334 18.50 38.73 35.35
N THR A 335 17.37 38.58 36.07
CA THR A 335 17.32 38.69 37.55
C THR A 335 16.08 37.98 38.15
N THR A 336 16.31 37.36 39.31
CA THR A 336 15.48 36.59 40.24
C THR A 336 14.47 37.43 41.06
N THR A 337 13.35 36.82 41.52
CA THR A 337 12.73 37.08 42.86
C THR A 337 11.67 36.02 43.28
N LYS A 338 11.97 35.31 44.39
CA LYS A 338 11.17 34.83 45.57
C LYS A 338 9.77 34.15 45.47
N LYS A 339 9.73 32.84 45.83
CA LYS A 339 9.04 32.05 46.94
C LYS A 339 7.70 32.52 47.58
N PRO A 340 6.83 31.65 48.19
CA PRO A 340 7.12 30.56 49.19
C PRO A 340 6.39 29.18 48.95
N HIS A 341 6.96 28.02 49.31
CA HIS A 341 6.93 27.21 50.57
C HIS A 341 5.59 26.57 51.00
N ASP A 342 5.56 25.22 51.00
CA ASP A 342 5.10 24.29 52.07
C ASP A 342 5.37 22.84 51.56
N GLU A 343 6.43 22.15 52.00
CA GLU A 343 6.49 21.18 53.12
C GLU A 343 5.55 19.95 53.01
N ASN A 344 6.08 18.81 52.55
CA ASN A 344 6.33 17.66 53.42
C ASN A 344 7.06 16.50 52.71
N ILE A 345 8.05 15.96 53.42
CA ILE A 345 8.93 14.84 53.09
C ILE A 345 8.30 13.54 53.57
N PHE A 346 8.41 12.43 52.81
CA PHE A 346 8.81 11.12 53.35
C PHE A 346 9.23 10.17 52.21
N ASP A 347 10.50 9.78 52.25
CA ASP A 347 11.11 8.67 51.51
C ASP A 347 10.57 7.32 52.00
N VAL A 348 10.19 6.42 51.08
CA VAL A 348 10.32 4.95 51.26
C VAL A 348 10.66 4.29 49.91
N ALA A 349 11.63 3.39 49.96
CA ALA A 349 12.29 2.62 48.91
C ALA A 349 11.38 1.66 48.10
N PRO A 350 11.89 1.02 47.01
CA PRO A 350 11.07 0.39 45.96
C PRO A 350 10.62 -1.03 46.31
N SER A 351 9.34 -1.33 46.07
CA SER A 351 8.78 -2.69 46.20
C SER A 351 8.95 -3.51 44.91
N THR A 352 9.52 -4.70 45.08
CA THR A 352 9.69 -5.82 44.14
C THR A 352 8.39 -6.24 43.42
N PRO A 353 8.46 -6.71 42.16
CA PRO A 353 7.28 -7.17 41.42
C PRO A 353 6.82 -8.59 41.84
N PRO A 354 5.51 -8.90 41.77
CA PRO A 354 4.96 -10.19 42.19
C PRO A 354 5.21 -11.33 41.17
N PRO A 355 5.18 -12.60 41.61
CA PRO A 355 5.62 -13.74 40.82
C PRO A 355 4.61 -14.21 39.76
N LYS A 356 5.14 -14.70 38.64
CA LYS A 356 4.42 -15.32 37.52
C LYS A 356 3.67 -16.59 37.98
N LYS A 357 2.33 -16.58 37.89
CA LYS A 357 1.51 -17.81 38.04
C LYS A 357 1.67 -18.70 36.80
N LYS A 358 2.22 -19.90 37.01
CA LYS A 358 2.17 -21.05 36.08
C LYS A 358 0.72 -21.47 35.88
N ARG A 359 0.27 -21.54 34.63
CA ARG A 359 -1.04 -22.08 34.24
C ARG A 359 -0.89 -23.59 34.04
N ILE A 360 -1.47 -24.35 34.97
CA ILE A 360 -1.62 -25.81 34.88
C ILE A 360 -2.73 -26.10 33.86
N ARG A 361 -2.45 -27.00 32.91
CA ARG A 361 -3.46 -27.62 32.04
C ARG A 361 -4.27 -28.63 32.86
N GLN A 362 -5.60 -28.64 32.72
CA GLN A 362 -6.37 -29.81 32.30
C GLN A 362 -7.87 -29.50 32.20
N ARG A 363 -8.44 -29.95 31.08
CA ARG A 363 -9.83 -29.97 30.60
C ARG A 363 -10.47 -28.63 30.25
#